data_AF-H5T8M1-F1
#
_entry.id   AF-H5T8M1-F1
#
_cell.length_a   1.000
_cell.length_b   1.000
_cell.length_c   1.000
_cell.angle_alpha   90.00
_cell.angle_beta   90.00
_cell.angle_gamma   90.00
#
_symmetry.space_group_name_H-M   'P 1'
#
loop_
_entity.id
_entity.type
_entity.pdbx_description
1 polymer ?
#
loop_
_entity_poly.entity_id
_entity_poly.type
_entity_poly.pdbx_seq_one_letter_code
_entity_poly.pdbx_strand_id
1 'polypeptide(L)'
;MEFEKLATIANNKFNQSQSLLSCHTEVNKLALWEGNKHGTIYCIVSNHQQKTIEEKDIEFDNAGFGSITLHSIYASLIEKNSMDQSDFIDKISSQPRKMANFEADTSINENNITDLAIFEPTIEWKLDKETNLSKSEKSSFFGQKKKGKASGIGKINTLTLNK
;
A
#
# COMPACT_ATOMS: atom_id res chain seq x y z
N MET A 1 -0.96 -30.52 10.24
CA MET A 1 -1.13 -30.03 11.64
C MET A 1 -0.55 -28.63 11.85
N GLU A 2 -0.43 -27.79 10.81
CA GLU A 2 0.04 -26.38 10.93
C GLU A 2 -0.87 -25.36 10.24
N PHE A 3 -1.92 -25.77 9.54
CA PHE A 3 -2.80 -24.84 8.81
C PHE A 3 -3.82 -24.10 9.70
N GLU A 4 -4.14 -24.62 10.88
CA GLU A 4 -5.10 -23.99 11.81
C GLU A 4 -4.49 -22.85 12.65
N LYS A 5 -3.16 -22.84 12.83
CA LYS A 5 -2.48 -21.80 13.63
C LYS A 5 -2.41 -20.45 12.92
N LEU A 6 -2.42 -20.41 11.58
CA LEU A 6 -2.41 -19.16 10.82
C LEU A 6 -3.79 -18.49 10.77
N ALA A 7 -4.88 -19.27 10.79
CA ALA A 7 -6.24 -18.73 10.83
C ALA A 7 -6.58 -18.06 12.19
N THR A 8 -5.92 -18.48 13.26
CA THR A 8 -6.21 -18.03 14.64
C THR A 8 -5.69 -16.62 14.95
N ILE A 9 -4.70 -16.11 14.20
CA ILE A 9 -4.12 -14.78 14.46
C ILE A 9 -5.01 -13.63 13.94
N ALA A 10 -5.97 -13.92 13.05
CA ALA A 10 -6.86 -12.90 12.48
C ALA A 10 -8.01 -12.44 13.41
N ASN A 11 -8.18 -13.06 14.59
CA ASN A 11 -9.34 -12.82 15.47
C ASN A 11 -9.13 -11.83 16.62
N ASN A 12 -8.00 -11.11 16.69
CA ASN A 12 -7.78 -10.15 17.77
C ASN A 12 -7.78 -8.70 17.29
N LYS A 13 -8.91 -8.04 17.58
CA LYS A 13 -9.30 -6.63 17.31
C LYS A 13 -9.79 -6.38 15.88
N PHE A 14 -11.11 -6.49 15.72
CA PHE A 14 -11.85 -5.87 14.63
C PHE A 14 -11.66 -4.35 14.66
N ASN A 15 -10.53 -3.87 14.11
CA ASN A 15 -10.48 -2.51 13.61
C ASN A 15 -11.48 -2.45 12.46
N GLN A 16 -12.53 -1.64 12.59
CA GLN A 16 -13.60 -1.47 11.59
C GLN A 16 -13.10 -0.81 10.28
N SER A 17 -12.14 -1.44 9.60
CA SER A 17 -11.70 -1.08 8.27
C SER A 17 -12.57 -1.81 7.26
N GLN A 18 -13.81 -1.37 7.07
CA GLN A 18 -14.57 -1.76 5.89
C GLN A 18 -13.85 -1.24 4.64
N SER A 19 -13.36 -2.15 3.78
CA SER A 19 -12.89 -1.83 2.44
C SER A 19 -14.03 -2.06 1.44
N LEU A 20 -14.09 -1.27 0.37
CA LEU A 20 -15.14 -1.34 -0.66
C LEU A 20 -15.20 -2.67 -1.43
N LEU A 21 -14.25 -3.59 -1.23
CA LEU A 21 -14.11 -4.80 -2.02
C LEU A 21 -14.12 -6.04 -1.11
N SER A 22 -15.30 -6.63 -0.96
CA SER A 22 -15.53 -7.90 -0.24
C SER A 22 -15.04 -9.13 -1.02
N CYS A 23 -13.89 -9.05 -1.73
CA CYS A 23 -13.31 -10.18 -2.46
C CYS A 23 -12.30 -10.96 -1.59
N HIS A 24 -12.77 -11.57 -0.51
CA HIS A 24 -11.89 -12.24 0.46
C HIS A 24 -11.58 -13.71 0.16
N THR A 25 -12.20 -14.32 -0.84
CA THR A 25 -11.92 -15.71 -1.19
C THR A 25 -10.50 -15.86 -1.73
N GLU A 26 -9.82 -16.94 -1.33
CA GLU A 26 -8.46 -17.23 -1.80
C GLU A 26 -8.41 -17.35 -3.33
N VAL A 27 -9.48 -17.88 -3.94
CA VAL A 27 -9.64 -17.95 -5.40
C VAL A 27 -9.53 -16.57 -6.05
N ASN A 28 -10.23 -15.56 -5.50
CA ASN A 28 -10.19 -14.20 -6.06
C ASN A 28 -8.82 -13.55 -5.88
N LYS A 29 -8.16 -13.77 -4.73
CA LYS A 29 -6.81 -13.27 -4.49
C LYS A 29 -5.82 -13.85 -5.49
N LEU A 30 -5.87 -15.16 -5.72
CA LEU A 30 -5.02 -15.85 -6.70
C LEU A 30 -5.29 -15.33 -8.12
N ALA A 31 -6.56 -15.16 -8.50
CA ALA A 31 -6.92 -14.61 -9.80
C ALA A 31 -6.36 -13.19 -10.01
N LEU A 32 -6.36 -12.34 -8.98
CA LEU A 32 -5.75 -11.01 -9.05
C LEU A 32 -4.23 -11.09 -9.23
N TRP A 33 -3.56 -12.00 -8.53
CA TRP A 33 -2.11 -12.20 -8.70
C TRP A 33 -1.76 -12.74 -10.09
N GLU A 34 -2.54 -13.68 -10.61
CA GLU A 34 -2.34 -14.21 -11.96
C GLU A 34 -2.62 -13.12 -13.02
N GLY A 35 -3.71 -12.36 -12.90
CA GLY A 35 -3.96 -11.20 -13.77
C GLY A 35 -2.87 -10.14 -13.69
N ASN A 36 -2.21 -10.01 -12.54
CA ASN A 36 -1.06 -9.13 -12.38
C ASN A 36 0.17 -9.63 -13.15
N LYS A 37 0.49 -10.93 -13.06
CA LYS A 37 1.61 -11.57 -13.78
C LYS A 37 1.39 -11.64 -15.29
N HIS A 38 0.16 -11.94 -15.73
CA HIS A 38 -0.20 -12.03 -17.14
C HIS A 38 -0.34 -10.67 -17.84
N GLY A 39 -0.15 -9.56 -17.12
CA GLY A 39 -0.23 -8.21 -17.68
C GLY A 39 -1.67 -7.71 -17.93
N THR A 40 -2.68 -8.40 -17.41
CA THR A 40 -4.08 -7.95 -17.46
C THR A 40 -4.32 -6.74 -16.55
N ILE A 41 -3.65 -6.69 -15.40
CA ILE A 41 -3.68 -5.54 -14.48
C ILE A 41 -2.54 -4.61 -14.81
N TYR A 42 -2.86 -3.41 -15.29
CA TYR A 42 -1.86 -2.41 -15.71
C TYR A 42 -1.40 -1.48 -14.58
N CYS A 43 -2.25 -1.24 -13.58
CA CYS A 43 -2.02 -0.23 -12.54
C CYS A 43 -2.44 -0.75 -11.18
N ILE A 44 -1.64 -0.46 -10.15
CA ILE A 44 -1.95 -0.74 -8.75
C ILE A 44 -2.07 0.59 -8.01
N VAL A 45 -3.18 0.80 -7.30
CA VAL A 45 -3.44 2.01 -6.52
C VAL A 45 -3.75 1.66 -5.07
N SER A 46 -3.39 2.56 -4.14
CA SER A 46 -3.62 2.33 -2.70
C SER A 46 -5.09 2.43 -2.30
N ASN A 47 -5.90 3.13 -3.09
CA ASN A 47 -7.25 3.55 -2.74
C ASN A 47 -7.30 4.18 -1.32
N HIS A 48 -6.33 5.05 -1.03
CA HIS A 48 -6.20 5.71 0.26
C HIS A 48 -7.39 6.65 0.50
N GLN A 49 -8.31 6.23 1.38
CA GLN A 49 -9.49 6.98 1.74
C GLN A 49 -9.51 7.19 3.25
N GLN A 50 -9.17 8.42 3.67
CA GLN A 50 -9.24 8.81 5.07
C GLN A 50 -10.71 8.98 5.47
N LYS A 51 -11.02 8.51 6.67
CA LYS A 51 -12.32 8.67 7.32
C LYS A 51 -12.12 9.27 8.70
N THR A 52 -13.05 10.11 9.11
CA THR A 52 -13.01 10.71 10.46
C THR A 52 -13.29 9.64 11.51
N ILE A 53 -13.06 9.98 12.78
CA ILE A 53 -13.33 9.02 13.85
C ILE A 53 -14.84 8.77 13.98
N GLU A 54 -15.66 9.80 13.79
CA GLU A 54 -17.12 9.74 13.85
C GLU A 54 -17.69 8.83 12.75
N GLU A 55 -17.13 8.88 11.53
CA GLU A 55 -17.54 7.98 10.43
C GLU A 55 -17.17 6.52 10.68
N LYS A 56 -16.29 6.23 11.64
CA LYS A 56 -15.66 4.92 11.86
C LYS A 56 -15.86 4.35 13.26
N ASP A 57 -16.45 5.11 14.17
CA ASP A 57 -16.72 4.73 15.56
C ASP A 57 -18.24 4.61 15.77
N ILE A 58 -18.87 3.89 14.85
CA ILE A 58 -20.31 3.60 14.80
C ILE A 58 -20.50 2.10 14.56
N GLU A 59 -21.74 1.62 14.49
CA GLU A 59 -22.00 0.22 14.19
C GLU A 59 -21.42 -0.15 12.83
N PHE A 60 -20.96 -1.40 12.72
CA PHE A 60 -20.30 -1.88 11.50
C PHE A 60 -21.11 -1.56 10.24
N ASP A 61 -22.41 -1.84 10.23
CA ASP A 61 -23.28 -1.61 9.06
C ASP A 61 -23.39 -0.13 8.66
N ASN A 62 -23.13 0.79 9.61
CA ASN A 62 -23.17 2.23 9.39
C ASN A 62 -21.80 2.85 9.13
N ALA A 63 -20.71 2.16 9.49
CA ALA A 63 -19.34 2.66 9.36
C ALA A 63 -19.00 2.96 7.89
N GLY A 64 -18.41 4.12 7.62
CA GLY A 64 -18.05 4.49 6.25
C GLY A 64 -16.96 3.57 5.68
N PHE A 65 -17.07 3.17 4.42
CA PHE A 65 -15.99 2.42 3.75
C PHE A 65 -14.74 3.28 3.56
N GLY A 66 -13.56 2.65 3.61
CA GLY A 66 -12.27 3.31 3.42
C GLY A 66 -11.28 3.05 4.55
N SER A 67 -10.00 3.21 4.24
CA SER A 67 -8.90 3.04 5.18
C SER A 67 -7.65 3.76 4.67
N ILE A 68 -6.74 4.07 5.59
CA ILE A 68 -5.43 4.60 5.22
C ILE A 68 -4.49 3.46 4.79
N THR A 69 -3.99 3.56 3.56
CA THR A 69 -3.15 2.51 2.95
C THR A 69 -1.90 3.04 2.23
N LEU A 70 -1.78 4.36 2.01
CA LEU A 70 -0.69 4.94 1.22
C LEU A 70 0.70 4.62 1.81
N HIS A 71 0.86 4.72 3.13
CA HIS A 71 2.13 4.43 3.81
C HIS A 71 2.53 2.95 3.73
N SER A 72 1.54 2.06 3.67
CA SER A 72 1.74 0.61 3.77
C SER A 72 1.71 -0.11 2.41
N ILE A 73 1.43 0.59 1.31
CA ILE A 73 1.28 -0.05 -0.02
C ILE A 73 2.56 -0.76 -0.43
N TYR A 74 3.70 -0.09 -0.34
CA TYR A 74 5.00 -0.67 -0.71
C TYR A 74 5.32 -1.89 0.15
N ALA A 75 5.17 -1.76 1.47
CA ALA A 75 5.39 -2.86 2.40
C ALA A 75 4.46 -4.06 2.15
N SER A 76 3.21 -3.79 1.76
CA SER A 76 2.25 -4.85 1.46
C SER A 76 2.58 -5.60 0.16
N LEU A 77 3.15 -4.89 -0.82
CA LEU A 77 3.58 -5.48 -2.09
C LEU A 77 4.85 -6.32 -1.90
N ILE A 78 5.84 -5.82 -1.15
CA ILE A 78 7.11 -6.54 -0.96
C ILE A 78 6.97 -7.79 -0.09
N GLU A 79 6.04 -7.80 0.89
CA GLU A 79 5.74 -9.00 1.68
C GLU A 79 5.14 -10.12 0.82
N LYS A 80 4.49 -9.76 -0.28
CA LYS A 80 3.92 -10.72 -1.23
C LYS A 80 4.99 -11.02 -2.27
N ASN A 81 5.85 -11.98 -1.93
CA ASN A 81 6.99 -12.48 -2.71
C ASN A 81 6.60 -13.23 -4.01
N SER A 82 5.59 -12.73 -4.72
CA SER A 82 5.03 -13.34 -5.93
C SER A 82 5.41 -12.58 -7.21
N MET A 83 6.20 -11.52 -7.08
CA MET A 83 6.58 -10.61 -8.16
C MET A 83 7.91 -9.94 -7.86
N ASP A 84 8.69 -9.66 -8.91
CA ASP A 84 9.93 -8.90 -8.80
C ASP A 84 9.65 -7.44 -8.45
N GLN A 85 10.58 -6.82 -7.71
CA GLN A 85 10.39 -5.46 -7.23
C GLN A 85 10.22 -4.43 -8.35
N SER A 86 10.92 -4.62 -9.48
CA SER A 86 10.78 -3.77 -10.67
C SER A 86 9.36 -3.76 -11.21
N ASP A 87 8.69 -4.90 -11.22
CA ASP A 87 7.40 -5.08 -11.90
C ASP A 87 6.28 -4.35 -11.16
N PHE A 88 6.22 -4.49 -9.83
CA PHE A 88 5.21 -3.76 -9.07
C PHE A 88 5.55 -2.27 -9.00
N ILE A 89 6.83 -1.87 -9.04
CA ILE A 89 7.23 -0.46 -9.11
C ILE A 89 6.72 0.17 -10.41
N ASP A 90 6.88 -0.49 -11.55
CA ASP A 90 6.36 -0.02 -12.84
C ASP A 90 4.83 0.20 -12.78
N LYS A 91 4.11 -0.75 -12.16
CA LYS A 91 2.64 -0.71 -12.02
C LYS A 91 2.12 0.34 -11.05
N ILE A 92 2.92 0.83 -10.10
CA ILE A 92 2.53 1.94 -9.19
C ILE A 92 3.08 3.30 -9.63
N SER A 93 3.95 3.36 -10.64
CA SER A 93 4.65 4.60 -11.02
C SER A 93 4.55 4.94 -12.50
N SER A 94 5.17 4.17 -13.40
CA SER A 94 5.25 4.48 -14.83
C SER A 94 3.97 4.09 -15.59
N GLN A 95 3.37 2.94 -15.31
CA GLN A 95 2.11 2.52 -15.97
C GLN A 95 0.93 3.46 -15.69
N PRO A 96 0.66 3.89 -14.44
CA PRO A 96 -0.42 4.84 -14.17
C PRO A 96 -0.26 6.15 -14.93
N ARG A 97 0.99 6.64 -15.10
CA ARG A 97 1.29 7.85 -15.86
C ARG A 97 1.02 7.67 -17.35
N LYS A 98 1.47 6.56 -17.93
CA LYS A 98 1.18 6.19 -19.33
C LYS A 98 -0.32 6.12 -19.57
N MET A 99 -1.08 5.45 -18.69
CA MET A 99 -2.54 5.35 -18.79
C MET A 99 -3.26 6.70 -18.71
N ALA A 100 -2.70 7.65 -17.97
CA ALA A 100 -3.24 8.99 -17.81
C ALA A 100 -2.71 9.99 -18.87
N ASN A 101 -2.00 9.52 -19.90
CA ASN A 101 -1.37 10.34 -20.95
C ASN A 101 -0.44 11.44 -20.41
N PHE A 102 0.26 11.16 -19.30
CA PHE A 102 1.34 12.01 -18.83
C PHE A 102 2.63 11.64 -19.57
N GLU A 103 2.96 12.42 -20.60
CA GLU A 103 4.15 12.27 -21.46
C GLU A 103 5.47 12.69 -20.79
N ALA A 104 5.56 12.63 -19.46
CA ALA A 104 6.78 13.01 -18.74
C ALA A 104 7.78 11.84 -18.77
N ASP A 105 9.03 12.13 -19.16
CA ASP A 105 10.12 11.17 -19.03
C ASP A 105 10.39 10.90 -17.54
N THR A 106 10.14 9.65 -17.11
CA THR A 106 10.35 9.18 -15.74
C THR A 106 11.68 8.47 -15.55
N SER A 107 12.54 8.46 -16.57
CA SER A 107 13.85 7.82 -16.47
C SER A 107 14.77 8.59 -15.53
N ILE A 108 15.55 7.84 -14.75
CA ILE A 108 16.53 8.39 -13.82
C ILE A 108 17.80 8.71 -14.62
N ASN A 109 17.81 9.88 -15.25
CA ASN A 109 18.90 10.37 -16.07
C ASN A 109 19.31 11.78 -15.64
N GLU A 110 20.56 12.15 -15.93
CA GLU A 110 21.00 13.54 -15.78
C GLU A 110 20.14 14.47 -16.63
N ASN A 111 19.82 15.65 -16.10
CA ASN A 111 18.95 16.67 -16.71
C ASN A 111 17.43 16.36 -16.74
N ASN A 112 16.98 15.22 -16.23
CA ASN A 112 15.55 14.94 -16.05
C ASN A 112 14.99 15.57 -14.76
N ILE A 113 13.67 15.78 -14.73
CA ILE A 113 12.97 16.29 -13.56
C ILE A 113 13.07 15.26 -12.43
N THR A 114 13.56 15.69 -11.26
CA THR A 114 13.61 14.86 -10.06
C THR A 114 12.19 14.62 -9.52
N ASP A 115 11.67 13.41 -9.72
CA ASP A 115 10.46 12.87 -9.07
C ASP A 115 10.73 11.45 -8.57
N LEU A 116 11.33 11.34 -7.39
CA LEU A 116 11.84 10.09 -6.84
C LEU A 116 11.20 9.77 -5.50
N ALA A 117 10.97 8.49 -5.25
CA ALA A 117 10.62 7.95 -3.94
C ALA A 117 11.69 6.93 -3.53
N ILE A 118 12.19 7.05 -2.31
CA ILE A 118 13.26 6.22 -1.76
C ILE A 118 12.63 5.20 -0.83
N PHE A 119 12.93 3.93 -1.07
CA PHE A 119 12.43 2.81 -0.29
C PHE A 119 13.59 1.93 0.19
N GLU A 120 13.47 1.46 1.44
CA GLU A 120 14.42 0.56 2.07
C GLU A 120 13.76 -0.82 2.24
N PRO A 121 13.95 -1.75 1.29
CA PRO A 121 13.20 -3.02 1.19
C PRO A 121 13.45 -3.97 2.36
N THR A 122 14.57 -3.84 3.05
CA THR A 122 14.98 -4.77 4.13
C THR A 122 14.59 -4.29 5.52
N ILE A 123 14.27 -3.00 5.68
CA ILE A 123 14.01 -2.42 6.99
C ILE A 123 12.62 -2.82 7.47
N GLU A 124 12.59 -3.33 8.70
CA GLU A 124 11.35 -3.53 9.43
C GLU A 124 10.96 -2.27 10.19
N TRP A 125 9.69 -1.92 10.12
CA TRP A 125 9.10 -0.80 10.83
C TRP A 125 7.70 -1.18 11.30
N LYS A 126 7.13 -0.41 12.22
CA LYS A 126 5.76 -0.62 12.72
C LYS A 126 4.92 0.57 12.32
N LEU A 127 3.73 0.34 11.76
CA LEU A 127 2.78 1.43 11.54
C LEU A 127 2.09 1.77 12.86
N ASP A 128 2.39 2.92 13.43
CA ASP A 128 1.87 3.39 14.72
C ASP A 128 1.74 4.92 14.76
N LYS A 129 1.47 5.50 15.93
CA LYS A 129 1.25 6.96 16.05
C LYS A 129 2.51 7.80 15.76
N GLU A 130 3.70 7.22 15.90
CA GLU A 130 4.96 7.93 15.69
C GLU A 130 5.34 7.92 14.21
N THR A 131 5.05 6.82 13.52
CA THR A 131 5.41 6.60 12.11
C THR A 131 4.30 6.96 11.12
N ASN A 132 3.05 7.08 11.58
CA ASN A 132 1.92 7.46 10.75
C ASN A 132 1.87 8.98 10.52
N LEU A 133 2.04 9.39 9.26
CA LEU A 133 1.91 10.80 8.87
C LEU A 133 0.45 11.17 8.47
N SER A 134 -0.50 10.23 8.53
CA SER A 134 -1.91 10.50 8.25
C SER A 134 -2.64 11.04 9.49
N LYS A 135 -3.70 11.83 9.27
CA LYS A 135 -4.59 12.32 10.33
C LYS A 135 -5.45 11.21 10.95
N SER A 136 -5.69 10.13 10.21
CA SER A 136 -6.46 8.98 10.70
C SER A 136 -5.51 7.87 11.15
N GLU A 137 -5.96 7.05 12.10
CA GLU A 137 -5.27 5.83 12.57
C GLU A 137 -5.98 4.56 12.06
N LYS A 138 -7.06 4.71 11.29
CA LYS A 138 -7.92 3.60 10.86
C LYS A 138 -7.30 2.85 9.68
N SER A 139 -6.28 2.06 9.97
CA SER A 139 -5.66 1.09 9.07
C SER A 139 -5.81 -0.34 9.60
N SER A 140 -6.06 -1.30 8.71
CA SER A 140 -5.91 -2.72 9.07
C SER A 140 -4.47 -3.05 9.47
N PHE A 141 -3.49 -2.30 8.96
CA PHE A 141 -2.07 -2.49 9.25
C PHE A 141 -1.59 -1.77 10.51
N PHE A 142 -2.46 -1.00 11.18
CA PHE A 142 -2.07 -0.22 12.35
C PHE A 142 -1.67 -1.15 13.50
N GLY A 143 -0.55 -0.86 14.14
CA GLY A 143 0.07 -1.67 15.18
C GLY A 143 0.88 -2.87 14.67
N GLN A 144 0.91 -3.14 13.36
CA GLN A 144 1.62 -4.28 12.79
C GLN A 144 3.06 -3.92 12.39
N LYS A 145 3.97 -4.89 12.51
CA LYS A 145 5.30 -4.81 11.90
C LYS A 145 5.21 -5.11 10.41
N LYS A 146 5.96 -4.35 9.62
CA LYS A 146 6.00 -4.39 8.17
C LYS A 146 7.43 -4.30 7.68
N LYS A 147 7.74 -5.00 6.59
CA LYS A 147 9.03 -4.93 5.92
C LYS A 147 8.95 -4.01 4.70
N GLY A 148 9.97 -3.19 4.48
CA GLY A 148 9.99 -2.20 3.39
C GLY A 148 9.49 -0.83 3.86
N LYS A 149 10.41 0.06 4.26
CA LYS A 149 10.10 1.42 4.73
C LYS A 149 10.25 2.42 3.59
N ALA A 150 9.34 3.38 3.48
CA ALA A 150 9.54 4.57 2.64
C ALA A 150 10.38 5.59 3.41
N SER A 151 11.61 5.83 2.96
CA SER A 151 12.61 6.64 3.70
C SER A 151 12.75 8.06 3.17
N GLY A 152 12.22 8.37 1.99
CA GLY A 152 12.25 9.75 1.51
C GLY A 152 11.62 10.00 0.16
N ILE A 153 11.53 11.28 -0.19
CA ILE A 153 11.08 11.78 -1.48
C ILE A 153 12.08 12.80 -2.02
N GLY A 154 12.36 12.71 -3.31
CA GLY A 154 13.11 13.69 -4.07
C GLY A 154 12.17 14.43 -5.02
N LYS A 155 12.13 15.75 -4.92
CA LYS A 155 11.46 16.66 -5.84
C LYS A 155 12.46 17.67 -6.39
N ILE A 156 12.04 18.48 -7.36
CA ILE A 156 12.88 19.58 -7.90
C ILE A 156 13.45 20.41 -6.73
N ASN A 157 14.77 20.50 -6.67
CA ASN A 157 15.55 21.23 -5.65
C ASN A 157 15.29 20.85 -4.19
N THR A 158 14.57 19.76 -3.91
CA THR A 158 14.14 19.40 -2.54
C THR A 158 14.32 17.90 -2.30
N LEU A 159 15.07 17.54 -1.27
CA LEU A 159 15.16 16.18 -0.76
C LEU A 159 14.59 16.14 0.66
N THR A 160 13.55 15.34 0.87
CA THR A 160 12.95 15.12 2.19
C THR A 160 13.18 13.68 2.60
N LEU A 161 13.90 13.49 3.71
CA LEU A 161 14.16 12.17 4.27
C LEU A 161 13.38 12.02 5.58
N ASN A 162 12.68 10.90 5.70
CA ASN A 162 12.02 10.48 6.92
C ASN A 162 13.06 9.74 7.78
N LYS A 163 13.48 10.36 8.89
CA LYS A 163 14.30 9.69 9.91
C LYS A 163 13.43 8.67 10.65
#